data_AF-A0A7N9AMP9-F1
#
_entry.id   AF-A0A7N9AMP9-F1
#
_cell.length_a   1.000
_cell.length_b   1.000
_cell.length_c   1.000
_cell.angle_alpha   90.00
_cell.angle_beta   90.00
_cell.angle_gamma   90.00
#
_symmetry.space_group_name_H-M   'P 1'
#
loop_
_entity.id
_entity.type
_entity.pdbx_description
1 polymer ?
#
loop_
_entity_poly.entity_id
_entity_poly.type
_entity_poly.pdbx_seq_one_letter_code
_entity_poly.pdbx_strand_id
1 'polypeptide(L)'
;ISSSSLVPTATVRDLDPISGSIPATKVEITVSCRNLLDRDTFSKSDPCKFLTEVIDNTLNPDFVRKYILDYFFEEKQNLRFDVYDIDSKSPDLAKHDFLGQVYCTLGEIVGSPASRLEKPLGGIPGKKCGTIILSAEELGNCRDYTTMQFCANKLDKKDFFGKSDPFMVFYRSNEDGTFTICHKTEVMKNTLNPVWQPFSIPVRALCNGDYDRTIKVEVYDWDRDGSHDFIGEFTTSYKELCRGQSQLNVYEVSGDKDSQYCYRPDCLLSGWRTFITQIHFTVAIDFTASNGNPSQSTSLHYMNPYQMNAYAMALKAVGEIIQDYDSDKMFPALGFGAKLPPDGRVSHEFPLNGNIENPYCNGMQGILEAYHQSLKTVQLYGPTNFAPVVNHVARYAAAVQDGSQYFVLLIITDGVISDMAQTKEAIVNAAKLPMSIIIVGVGQAEFDAMVELDGDDVRISSRGKLAERDIVQFVPFRDYMDRTGNHVLSMARLAKDVLAEIPDQLISYMKSRGIKPNTDPPPAYSPGDNAV
;
A
#
# COMPACT_ATOMS: atom_id res chain seq x y z
N ILE A 1 -28.53 -35.20 -18.77
CA ILE A 1 -28.87 -33.85 -19.25
C ILE A 1 -28.16 -32.88 -18.31
N SER A 2 -26.89 -32.62 -18.59
CA SER A 2 -25.99 -31.79 -17.78
C SER A 2 -25.85 -30.43 -18.46
N SER A 3 -26.43 -29.39 -17.86
CA SER A 3 -26.22 -28.01 -18.29
C SER A 3 -25.09 -27.40 -17.44
N SER A 4 -23.88 -27.37 -18.01
CA SER A 4 -22.78 -26.54 -17.52
C SER A 4 -23.10 -25.07 -17.83
N SER A 5 -23.37 -24.28 -16.80
CA SER A 5 -23.49 -22.83 -16.91
C SER A 5 -22.10 -22.23 -17.13
N LEU A 6 -21.86 -21.76 -18.35
CA LEU A 6 -20.73 -20.91 -18.72
C LEU A 6 -20.82 -19.59 -17.94
N VAL A 7 -19.79 -19.31 -17.14
CA VAL A 7 -19.53 -17.96 -16.62
C VAL A 7 -18.83 -17.18 -17.73
N PRO A 8 -19.30 -15.98 -18.12
CA PRO A 8 -18.69 -15.24 -19.21
C PRO A 8 -17.31 -14.68 -18.83
N THR A 9 -16.34 -14.88 -19.72
CA THR A 9 -15.00 -14.29 -19.70
C THR A 9 -15.08 -12.79 -20.01
N ALA A 10 -14.82 -11.93 -19.03
CA ALA A 10 -14.63 -10.51 -19.25
C ALA A 10 -13.32 -10.29 -20.02
N THR A 11 -13.41 -9.56 -21.15
CA THR A 11 -12.26 -9.02 -21.87
C THR A 11 -11.86 -7.68 -21.23
N VAL A 12 -10.61 -7.24 -21.47
CA VAL A 12 -9.94 -6.07 -20.85
C VAL A 12 -10.58 -4.71 -21.26
N ARG A 13 -11.90 -4.60 -21.32
CA ARG A 13 -12.59 -3.35 -21.73
C ARG A 13 -13.73 -2.89 -20.83
N ASP A 14 -14.13 -3.65 -19.83
CA ASP A 14 -15.22 -3.23 -18.94
C ASP A 14 -14.75 -3.18 -17.47
N LEU A 15 -14.03 -2.10 -17.13
CA LEU A 15 -13.90 -1.62 -15.76
C LEU A 15 -14.53 -0.23 -15.71
N ASP A 16 -15.76 -0.14 -15.20
CA ASP A 16 -16.38 1.14 -14.87
C ASP A 16 -15.60 1.83 -13.73
N PRO A 17 -15.28 3.13 -13.86
CA PRO A 17 -14.50 3.87 -12.87
C PRO A 17 -15.39 4.31 -11.73
N ILE A 18 -15.57 3.46 -10.72
CA ILE A 18 -16.21 3.87 -9.46
C ILE A 18 -15.10 4.26 -8.49
N SER A 19 -14.99 5.57 -8.22
CA SER A 19 -14.01 6.26 -7.35
C SER A 19 -12.54 6.06 -7.75
N GLY A 20 -12.00 7.04 -8.48
CA GLY A 20 -10.64 7.02 -9.03
C GLY A 20 -9.55 7.04 -7.96
N SER A 21 -9.10 5.86 -7.53
CA SER A 21 -7.74 5.71 -7.01
C SER A 21 -6.77 5.86 -8.18
N ILE A 22 -5.85 6.81 -8.07
CA ILE A 22 -4.74 6.92 -9.01
C ILE A 22 -3.81 5.74 -8.69
N PRO A 23 -3.39 4.91 -9.67
CA PRO A 23 -2.52 3.79 -9.37
C PRO A 23 -1.23 4.26 -8.71
N ALA A 24 -0.62 3.45 -7.84
CA ALA A 24 0.63 3.79 -7.18
C ALA A 24 1.75 4.01 -8.21
N THR A 25 1.86 3.13 -9.21
CA THR A 25 2.82 3.27 -10.33
C THR A 25 2.37 2.49 -11.58
N LYS A 26 3.19 2.45 -12.64
CA LYS A 26 3.02 1.55 -13.78
C LYS A 26 4.19 0.57 -13.84
N VAL A 27 3.90 -0.69 -14.11
CA VAL A 27 4.88 -1.77 -14.15
C VAL A 27 4.93 -2.34 -15.56
N GLU A 28 6.14 -2.48 -16.09
CA GLU A 28 6.44 -3.19 -17.30
C GLU A 28 6.82 -4.64 -16.97
N ILE A 29 6.08 -5.61 -17.51
CA ILE A 29 6.37 -7.03 -17.34
C ILE A 29 7.06 -7.56 -18.58
N THR A 30 8.20 -8.21 -18.35
CA THR A 30 8.90 -9.06 -19.32
C THR A 30 8.64 -10.52 -18.98
N VAL A 31 8.41 -11.35 -20.00
CA VAL A 31 8.08 -12.77 -19.86
C VAL A 31 9.14 -13.59 -20.57
N SER A 32 9.56 -14.69 -19.97
CA SER A 32 10.35 -15.72 -20.63
C SER A 32 9.97 -17.11 -20.11
N CYS A 33 10.26 -18.15 -20.89
CA CYS A 33 10.01 -19.53 -20.47
C CYS A 33 11.28 -20.37 -20.64
N ARG A 34 11.39 -21.45 -19.89
CA ARG A 34 12.49 -22.40 -19.94
C ARG A 34 11.98 -23.83 -19.92
N ASN A 35 12.62 -24.71 -20.70
CA ASN A 35 12.34 -26.14 -20.75
C ASN A 35 10.86 -26.46 -20.99
N LEU A 36 10.22 -25.75 -21.92
CA LEU A 36 8.83 -26.02 -22.28
C LEU A 36 8.63 -27.47 -22.71
N LEU A 37 7.41 -27.98 -22.53
CA LEU A 37 7.06 -29.34 -22.91
C LEU A 37 7.16 -29.50 -24.43
N ASP A 38 8.02 -30.42 -24.86
CA ASP A 38 8.11 -30.77 -26.27
C ASP A 38 6.97 -31.71 -26.67
N ARG A 39 6.13 -31.26 -27.60
CA ARG A 39 5.00 -32.04 -28.12
C ARG A 39 5.24 -32.59 -29.52
N ASP A 40 6.33 -32.20 -30.18
CA ASP A 40 6.67 -32.68 -31.50
C ASP A 40 7.58 -33.91 -31.45
N THR A 41 7.17 -34.97 -32.15
CA THR A 41 7.88 -36.26 -32.13
C THR A 41 9.14 -36.27 -33.02
N PHE A 42 9.35 -35.24 -33.87
CA PHE A 42 10.44 -35.21 -34.87
C PHE A 42 11.07 -33.83 -35.13
N SER A 43 10.71 -32.79 -34.39
CA SER A 43 11.31 -31.44 -34.45
C SER A 43 11.26 -30.78 -33.07
N LYS A 44 12.11 -29.77 -32.83
CA LYS A 44 11.95 -28.91 -31.65
C LYS A 44 10.63 -28.15 -31.77
N SER A 45 9.90 -28.03 -30.68
CA SER A 45 8.58 -27.39 -30.67
C SER A 45 8.60 -26.01 -31.33
N ASP A 46 7.58 -25.80 -32.16
CA ASP A 46 7.31 -24.58 -32.91
C ASP A 46 6.52 -23.58 -32.01
N PRO A 47 6.10 -22.40 -32.50
CA PRO A 47 6.29 -21.20 -31.71
C PRO A 47 5.35 -20.99 -30.53
N CYS A 48 5.88 -20.37 -29.48
CA CYS A 48 5.16 -20.16 -28.23
C CYS A 48 4.32 -18.86 -28.25
N LYS A 49 3.00 -18.91 -27.98
CA LYS A 49 2.15 -17.69 -27.91
C LYS A 49 1.90 -17.25 -26.48
N PHE A 50 2.30 -16.01 -26.23
CA PHE A 50 1.89 -15.24 -25.05
C PHE A 50 1.01 -14.08 -25.51
N LEU A 51 -0.31 -14.32 -25.70
CA LEU A 51 -1.35 -13.40 -26.20
C LEU A 51 -1.06 -12.55 -27.47
N THR A 52 0.18 -12.36 -27.93
CA THR A 52 0.55 -11.35 -28.93
C THR A 52 1.94 -11.50 -29.61
N GLU A 53 2.87 -12.32 -29.10
CA GLU A 53 4.16 -12.60 -29.74
C GLU A 53 4.38 -14.11 -29.87
N VAL A 54 5.05 -14.53 -30.95
CA VAL A 54 5.25 -15.91 -31.42
C VAL A 54 6.74 -16.05 -31.70
N ILE A 55 7.43 -16.96 -31.01
CA ILE A 55 8.89 -17.17 -31.15
C ILE A 55 9.15 -18.57 -31.69
N ASP A 56 9.75 -18.64 -32.87
CA ASP A 56 9.96 -19.89 -33.61
C ASP A 56 11.04 -20.79 -32.98
N ASN A 57 10.76 -22.10 -32.96
CA ASN A 57 11.73 -23.17 -32.76
C ASN A 57 12.56 -23.12 -31.45
N THR A 58 11.93 -22.86 -30.31
CA THR A 58 12.64 -22.83 -29.02
C THR A 58 11.81 -23.30 -27.83
N LEU A 59 12.40 -24.16 -27.01
CA LEU A 59 11.87 -24.55 -25.70
C LEU A 59 12.19 -23.51 -24.60
N ASN A 60 12.95 -22.47 -24.94
CA ASN A 60 13.43 -21.44 -24.03
C ASN A 60 13.17 -20.03 -24.60
N PRO A 61 11.91 -19.65 -24.89
CA PRO A 61 11.61 -18.36 -25.48
C PRO A 61 11.88 -17.21 -24.51
N ASP A 62 12.42 -16.12 -25.04
CA ASP A 62 12.51 -14.81 -24.38
C ASP A 62 11.68 -13.82 -25.19
N PHE A 63 10.54 -13.37 -24.64
CA PHE A 63 9.60 -12.51 -25.35
C PHE A 63 10.08 -11.06 -25.38
N VAL A 64 10.11 -10.45 -26.57
CA VAL A 64 10.49 -9.05 -26.76
C VAL A 64 9.36 -8.12 -26.34
N ARG A 65 8.11 -8.55 -26.53
CA ARG A 65 6.93 -7.77 -26.18
C ARG A 65 6.78 -7.68 -24.68
N LYS A 66 6.66 -6.44 -24.23
CA LYS A 66 6.47 -6.09 -22.83
C LYS A 66 5.03 -5.67 -22.56
N TYR A 67 4.57 -5.89 -21.33
CA TYR A 67 3.21 -5.59 -20.91
C TYR A 67 3.22 -4.49 -19.87
N ILE A 68 2.56 -3.37 -20.15
CA ILE A 68 2.46 -2.25 -19.22
C ILE A 68 1.14 -2.36 -18.47
N LEU A 69 1.21 -2.48 -17.15
CA LEU A 69 0.06 -2.56 -16.26
C LEU A 69 0.07 -1.40 -15.28
N ASP A 70 -1.11 -0.89 -14.93
CA ASP A 70 -1.27 -0.06 -13.74
C ASP A 70 -1.12 -0.93 -12.49
N TYR A 71 -0.34 -0.45 -11.53
CA TYR A 71 -0.06 -1.16 -10.29
C TYR A 71 -0.64 -0.41 -9.09
N PHE A 72 -1.38 -1.14 -8.27
CA PHE A 72 -2.03 -0.68 -7.04
C PHE A 72 -1.50 -1.55 -5.90
N PHE A 73 -0.83 -0.94 -4.92
CA PHE A 73 -0.21 -1.66 -3.81
C PHE A 73 -1.27 -2.37 -2.95
N GLU A 74 -2.41 -1.69 -2.81
CA GLU A 74 -3.55 -2.00 -1.97
C GLU A 74 -4.56 -2.95 -2.62
N GLU A 75 -4.30 -3.43 -3.84
CA GLU A 75 -5.20 -4.33 -4.57
C GLU A 75 -4.56 -5.67 -4.93
N LYS A 76 -5.34 -6.76 -4.83
CA LYS A 76 -4.92 -8.08 -5.29
C LYS A 76 -5.15 -8.22 -6.79
N GLN A 77 -4.14 -7.84 -7.57
CA GLN A 77 -4.19 -7.88 -9.04
C GLN A 77 -3.83 -9.27 -9.57
N ASN A 78 -4.81 -10.16 -9.70
CA ASN A 78 -4.61 -11.53 -10.17
C ASN A 78 -4.27 -11.58 -11.67
N LEU A 79 -3.23 -12.31 -12.02
CA LEU A 79 -2.77 -12.54 -13.38
C LEU A 79 -2.79 -14.04 -13.69
N ARG A 80 -3.21 -14.38 -14.91
CA ARG A 80 -3.14 -15.73 -15.45
C ARG A 80 -2.29 -15.71 -16.72
N PHE A 81 -1.33 -16.62 -16.76
CA PHE A 81 -0.42 -16.77 -17.87
C PHE A 81 -0.66 -18.15 -18.52
N ASP A 82 -1.16 -18.16 -19.75
CA ASP A 82 -1.37 -19.38 -20.53
C ASP A 82 -0.37 -19.45 -21.68
N VAL A 83 0.27 -20.61 -21.83
CA VAL A 83 1.36 -20.86 -22.79
C VAL A 83 0.90 -21.92 -23.79
N TYR A 84 1.04 -21.60 -25.09
CA TYR A 84 0.61 -22.45 -26.20
C TYR A 84 1.72 -22.64 -27.22
N ASP A 85 1.77 -23.81 -27.84
CA ASP A 85 2.50 -24.14 -29.05
C ASP A 85 1.61 -23.86 -30.27
N ILE A 86 2.12 -23.08 -31.23
CA ILE A 86 1.34 -22.53 -32.34
C ILE A 86 1.61 -23.32 -33.62
N ASP A 87 0.74 -24.28 -33.89
CA ASP A 87 0.82 -25.14 -35.08
C ASP A 87 0.29 -24.49 -36.37
N SER A 88 -0.35 -23.32 -36.27
CA SER A 88 -1.02 -22.70 -37.43
C SER A 88 -1.11 -21.17 -37.34
N LYS A 89 -1.43 -20.52 -38.46
CA LYS A 89 -1.69 -19.07 -38.50
C LYS A 89 -3.07 -18.67 -37.93
N SER A 90 -3.83 -19.62 -37.40
CA SER A 90 -5.15 -19.35 -36.85
C SER A 90 -5.04 -18.48 -35.58
N PRO A 91 -5.95 -17.52 -35.35
CA PRO A 91 -5.99 -16.79 -34.08
C PRO A 91 -6.69 -17.60 -32.96
N ASP A 92 -7.46 -18.62 -33.32
CA ASP A 92 -8.21 -19.50 -32.42
C ASP A 92 -7.30 -20.41 -31.57
N LEU A 93 -7.26 -20.15 -30.26
CA LEU A 93 -6.46 -20.90 -29.28
C LEU A 93 -6.83 -22.38 -29.17
N ALA A 94 -8.05 -22.77 -29.57
CA ALA A 94 -8.45 -24.19 -29.54
C ALA A 94 -7.73 -25.04 -30.61
N LYS A 95 -7.06 -24.41 -31.58
CA LYS A 95 -6.31 -25.07 -32.65
C LYS A 95 -4.80 -25.13 -32.39
N HIS A 96 -4.40 -24.86 -31.16
CA HIS A 96 -3.01 -24.77 -30.72
C HIS A 96 -2.81 -25.66 -29.51
N ASP A 97 -1.62 -26.21 -29.40
CA ASP A 97 -1.29 -27.16 -28.35
C ASP A 97 -1.00 -26.45 -27.04
N PHE A 98 -1.85 -26.67 -26.03
CA PHE A 98 -1.63 -26.10 -24.70
C PHE A 98 -0.39 -26.73 -24.05
N LEU A 99 0.56 -25.87 -23.67
CA LEU A 99 1.83 -26.25 -23.03
C LEU A 99 1.77 -26.13 -21.52
N GLY A 100 1.04 -25.16 -20.98
CA GLY A 100 0.82 -25.02 -19.55
C GLY A 100 0.28 -23.65 -19.14
N GLN A 101 -0.03 -23.51 -17.86
CA GLN A 101 -0.51 -22.26 -17.27
C GLN A 101 0.10 -22.00 -15.89
N VAL A 102 0.14 -20.74 -15.49
CA VAL A 102 0.42 -20.32 -14.11
C VAL A 102 -0.54 -19.22 -13.67
N TYR A 103 -0.78 -19.17 -12.36
CA TYR A 103 -1.48 -18.09 -11.67
C TYR A 103 -0.53 -17.41 -10.69
N CYS A 104 -0.53 -16.09 -10.69
CA CYS A 104 0.19 -15.24 -9.74
C CYS A 104 -0.53 -13.90 -9.59
N THR A 105 -0.09 -13.06 -8.66
CA THR A 105 -0.53 -11.65 -8.58
C THR A 105 0.57 -10.74 -9.14
N LEU A 106 0.20 -9.52 -9.54
CA LEU A 106 1.20 -8.50 -9.90
C LEU A 106 2.11 -8.18 -8.69
N GLY A 107 1.53 -8.11 -7.49
CA GLY A 107 2.27 -7.93 -6.23
C GLY A 107 3.32 -9.00 -6.00
N GLU A 108 3.02 -10.28 -6.29
CA GLU A 108 3.97 -11.38 -6.13
C GLU A 108 5.17 -11.26 -7.08
N ILE A 109 4.97 -10.79 -8.32
CA ILE A 109 6.07 -10.56 -9.28
C ILE A 109 6.94 -9.42 -8.77
N VAL A 110 6.31 -8.31 -8.38
CA VAL A 110 6.97 -7.08 -7.94
C VAL A 110 7.76 -7.29 -6.64
N GLY A 111 7.15 -7.98 -5.66
CA GLY A 111 7.72 -8.28 -4.35
C GLY A 111 8.70 -9.46 -4.32
N SER A 112 8.85 -10.20 -5.42
CA SER A 112 9.89 -11.23 -5.54
C SER A 112 11.29 -10.60 -5.52
N PRO A 113 12.32 -11.31 -5.03
CA PRO A 113 13.70 -10.83 -5.10
C PRO A 113 14.09 -10.40 -6.53
N ALA A 114 14.67 -9.21 -6.65
CA ALA A 114 14.98 -8.55 -7.94
C ALA A 114 13.76 -8.33 -8.86
N SER A 115 12.55 -8.29 -8.30
CA SER A 115 11.27 -8.22 -9.01
C SER A 115 11.15 -9.29 -10.11
N ARG A 116 11.73 -10.47 -9.84
CA ARG A 116 11.79 -11.61 -10.77
C ARG A 116 11.19 -12.85 -10.13
N LEU A 117 10.02 -13.25 -10.62
CA LEU A 117 9.31 -14.45 -10.19
C LEU A 117 9.55 -15.61 -11.16
N GLU A 118 9.91 -16.77 -10.63
CA GLU A 118 10.09 -18.00 -11.40
C GLU A 118 9.12 -19.08 -10.89
N LYS A 119 8.27 -19.62 -11.77
CA LYS A 119 7.25 -20.61 -11.40
C LYS A 119 7.16 -21.76 -12.39
N PRO A 120 6.94 -23.01 -11.93
CA PRO A 120 6.66 -24.13 -12.82
C PRO A 120 5.30 -23.95 -13.50
N LEU A 121 5.23 -24.27 -14.78
CA LEU A 121 3.97 -24.33 -15.51
C LEU A 121 3.20 -25.59 -15.12
N GLY A 122 1.88 -25.43 -14.93
CA GLY A 122 0.94 -26.51 -14.60
C GLY A 122 -0.18 -26.65 -15.62
N GLY A 123 -1.24 -27.38 -15.26
CA GLY A 123 -2.45 -27.54 -16.08
C GLY A 123 -2.49 -28.80 -16.95
N ILE A 124 -1.40 -29.55 -17.06
CA ILE A 124 -1.36 -30.86 -17.72
C ILE A 124 -1.00 -31.95 -16.70
N PRO A 125 -1.95 -32.83 -16.32
CA PRO A 125 -1.70 -33.87 -15.33
C PRO A 125 -0.53 -34.79 -15.71
N GLY A 126 0.42 -34.98 -14.78
CA GLY A 126 1.53 -35.91 -14.93
C GLY A 126 2.65 -35.47 -15.88
N LYS A 127 2.61 -34.25 -16.46
CA LYS A 127 3.67 -33.74 -17.34
C LYS A 127 4.42 -32.56 -16.72
N LYS A 128 5.73 -32.51 -16.95
CA LYS A 128 6.55 -31.32 -16.67
C LYS A 128 6.38 -30.35 -17.83
N CYS A 129 5.75 -29.21 -17.57
CA CYS A 129 5.34 -28.24 -18.60
C CYS A 129 6.40 -27.15 -18.86
N GLY A 130 7.54 -27.21 -18.18
CA GLY A 130 8.55 -26.17 -18.15
C GLY A 130 8.32 -25.15 -17.04
N THR A 131 9.06 -24.05 -17.12
CA THR A 131 9.06 -22.95 -16.14
C THR A 131 8.83 -21.64 -16.87
N ILE A 132 8.05 -20.74 -16.24
CA ILE A 132 7.90 -19.36 -16.68
C ILE A 132 8.63 -18.43 -15.71
N ILE A 133 9.29 -17.43 -16.28
CA ILE A 133 10.03 -16.39 -15.58
C ILE A 133 9.35 -15.07 -15.92
N LEU A 134 8.93 -14.33 -14.90
CA LEU A 134 8.28 -13.05 -15.00
C LEU A 134 9.18 -12.02 -14.33
N SER A 135 9.55 -10.95 -15.04
CA SER A 135 10.34 -9.85 -14.49
C SER A 135 9.55 -8.56 -14.59
N ALA A 136 9.44 -7.83 -13.48
CA ALA A 136 8.76 -6.55 -13.41
C ALA A 136 9.79 -5.41 -13.32
N GLU A 137 9.63 -4.40 -14.16
CA GLU A 137 10.36 -3.15 -14.06
C GLU A 137 9.36 -2.00 -13.89
N GLU A 138 9.57 -1.17 -12.88
CA GLU A 138 8.77 0.04 -12.73
C GLU A 138 9.11 1.07 -13.81
N LEU A 139 8.09 1.63 -14.45
CA LEU A 139 8.27 2.66 -15.46
C LEU A 139 8.58 4.02 -14.82
N GLY A 140 9.73 4.60 -15.19
CA GLY A 140 10.34 5.76 -14.52
C GLY A 140 9.53 7.06 -14.54
N ASN A 141 8.56 7.20 -15.43
CA ASN A 141 7.68 8.36 -15.59
C ASN A 141 6.67 8.54 -14.43
N CYS A 142 6.65 7.64 -13.44
CA CYS A 142 5.87 7.76 -12.20
C CYS A 142 6.72 7.97 -10.93
N ARG A 143 8.07 8.03 -11.03
CA ARG A 143 8.99 8.05 -9.87
C ARG A 143 9.26 9.43 -9.29
N ASP A 144 8.97 10.47 -10.06
CA ASP A 144 9.39 11.81 -9.71
C ASP A 144 8.46 12.39 -8.66
N TYR A 145 9.05 12.89 -7.59
CA TYR A 145 8.40 13.87 -6.75
C TYR A 145 8.94 15.23 -7.13
N THR A 146 8.05 16.21 -7.15
CA THR A 146 8.46 17.60 -7.28
C THR A 146 8.37 18.25 -5.91
N THR A 147 9.54 18.59 -5.37
CA THR A 147 9.64 19.43 -4.18
C THR A 147 9.56 20.89 -4.63
N MET A 148 8.67 21.64 -4.02
CA MET A 148 8.37 23.02 -4.40
C MET A 148 8.15 23.90 -3.18
N GLN A 149 8.60 25.15 -3.28
CA GLN A 149 8.29 26.20 -2.31
C GLN A 149 7.72 27.40 -3.06
N PHE A 150 6.52 27.82 -2.65
CA PHE A 150 5.86 29.00 -3.18
C PHE A 150 6.00 30.17 -2.22
N CYS A 151 6.08 31.38 -2.78
CA CYS A 151 5.79 32.60 -2.07
C CYS A 151 4.88 33.50 -2.92
N ALA A 152 4.14 34.36 -2.25
CA ALA A 152 3.34 35.38 -2.91
C ALA A 152 3.71 36.77 -2.39
N ASN A 153 3.41 37.78 -3.18
CA ASN A 153 3.67 39.18 -2.85
C ASN A 153 2.45 40.01 -3.22
N LYS A 154 2.03 40.88 -2.30
CA LYS A 154 0.89 41.80 -2.44
C LYS A 154 -0.43 41.10 -2.73
N LEU A 155 -0.73 40.02 -2.01
CA LEU A 155 -2.05 39.39 -2.10
C LEU A 155 -3.16 40.38 -1.78
N ASP A 156 -4.29 40.14 -2.44
CA ASP A 156 -5.55 40.81 -2.18
C ASP A 156 -5.98 40.59 -0.71
N LYS A 157 -6.25 41.68 -0.01
CA LYS A 157 -6.79 41.66 1.35
C LYS A 157 -8.30 41.39 1.28
N LYS A 158 -8.78 40.25 1.79
CA LYS A 158 -10.22 39.95 1.85
C LYS A 158 -10.82 40.27 3.21
N ASP A 159 -10.08 40.03 4.29
CA ASP A 159 -10.49 40.37 5.66
C ASP A 159 -10.73 41.86 5.95
N PHE A 160 -11.83 42.19 6.64
CA PHE A 160 -12.12 43.57 7.10
C PHE A 160 -11.20 44.03 8.26
N PHE A 161 -10.88 43.13 9.20
CA PHE A 161 -10.09 43.42 10.41
C PHE A 161 -8.81 42.58 10.48
N GLY A 162 -7.99 42.64 9.45
CA GLY A 162 -6.73 41.90 9.40
C GLY A 162 -6.02 42.09 8.06
N LYS A 163 -5.10 41.20 7.77
CA LYS A 163 -4.72 40.82 6.41
C LYS A 163 -5.24 39.39 6.23
N SER A 164 -5.30 38.93 4.99
CA SER A 164 -5.69 37.57 4.67
C SER A 164 -4.82 36.52 5.40
N ASP A 165 -5.40 35.35 5.61
CA ASP A 165 -4.84 34.09 6.08
C ASP A 165 -4.66 33.11 4.88
N PRO A 166 -3.75 33.38 3.92
CA PRO A 166 -3.72 32.67 2.64
C PRO A 166 -3.26 31.20 2.71
N PHE A 167 -3.90 30.35 1.91
CA PHE A 167 -3.46 29.00 1.56
C PHE A 167 -3.69 28.69 0.07
N MET A 168 -2.99 27.68 -0.46
CA MET A 168 -3.07 27.28 -1.87
C MET A 168 -3.68 25.88 -2.02
N VAL A 169 -4.44 25.68 -3.09
CA VAL A 169 -5.00 24.39 -3.50
C VAL A 169 -4.54 24.05 -4.91
N PHE A 170 -3.92 22.89 -5.07
CA PHE A 170 -3.44 22.39 -6.36
C PHE A 170 -4.45 21.41 -6.94
N TYR A 171 -4.74 21.54 -8.22
CA TYR A 171 -5.65 20.68 -8.95
C TYR A 171 -5.02 20.14 -10.23
N ARG A 172 -5.29 18.87 -10.54
CA ARG A 172 -5.00 18.27 -11.85
C ARG A 172 -6.26 18.27 -12.71
N SER A 173 -6.12 18.62 -13.99
CA SER A 173 -7.18 18.43 -14.98
C SER A 173 -7.39 16.94 -15.35
N ASN A 174 -8.64 16.49 -15.38
CA ASN A 174 -9.03 15.16 -15.83
C ASN A 174 -9.42 15.18 -17.33
N GLU A 175 -9.53 14.00 -17.94
CA GLU A 175 -9.84 13.86 -19.38
C GLU A 175 -11.27 14.34 -19.73
N ASP A 176 -12.17 14.30 -18.75
CA ASP A 176 -13.54 14.79 -18.85
C ASP A 176 -13.67 16.31 -18.63
N GLY A 177 -12.55 17.01 -18.44
CA GLY A 177 -12.50 18.44 -18.17
C GLY A 177 -12.76 18.84 -16.72
N THR A 178 -12.97 17.88 -15.82
CA THR A 178 -13.08 18.15 -14.37
C THR A 178 -11.71 18.33 -13.72
N PHE A 179 -11.67 18.75 -12.46
CA PHE A 179 -10.44 18.94 -11.69
C PHE A 179 -10.45 18.10 -10.41
N THR A 180 -9.32 17.49 -10.09
CA THR A 180 -9.11 16.73 -8.83
C THR A 180 -8.06 17.42 -7.98
N ILE A 181 -8.32 17.60 -6.69
CA ILE A 181 -7.35 18.17 -5.74
C ILE A 181 -6.16 17.21 -5.60
N CYS A 182 -4.96 17.76 -5.73
CA CYS A 182 -3.70 17.04 -5.58
C CYS A 182 -2.99 17.38 -4.27
N HIS A 183 -3.14 18.61 -3.77
CA HIS A 183 -2.46 19.09 -2.57
C HIS A 183 -3.10 20.38 -2.02
N LYS A 184 -2.94 20.60 -0.70
CA LYS A 184 -3.27 21.86 -0.02
C LYS A 184 -2.11 22.25 0.89
N THR A 185 -1.72 23.53 0.87
CA THR A 185 -0.68 24.05 1.76
C THR A 185 -1.23 24.36 3.15
N GLU A 186 -0.34 24.68 4.09
CA GLU A 186 -0.73 25.28 5.36
C GLU A 186 -1.33 26.68 5.19
N VAL A 187 -2.11 27.11 6.19
CA VAL A 187 -2.68 28.45 6.30
C VAL A 187 -1.67 29.40 6.96
N MET A 188 -1.31 30.47 6.26
CA MET A 188 -0.37 31.48 6.74
C MET A 188 -1.12 32.69 7.30
N LYS A 189 -1.14 32.86 8.62
CA LYS A 189 -2.00 33.88 9.24
C LYS A 189 -1.53 35.33 9.04
N ASN A 190 -2.48 36.22 8.76
CA ASN A 190 -2.38 37.68 8.75
C ASN A 190 -1.20 38.19 7.90
N THR A 191 -1.13 37.75 6.64
CA THR A 191 -0.08 38.14 5.70
C THR A 191 -0.58 38.27 4.27
N LEU A 192 -0.10 39.31 3.57
CA LEU A 192 -0.30 39.45 2.12
C LEU A 192 0.95 39.01 1.33
N ASN A 193 1.99 38.55 2.04
CA ASN A 193 3.25 38.11 1.44
C ASN A 193 3.67 36.76 2.03
N PRO A 194 2.85 35.70 1.88
CA PRO A 194 3.15 34.40 2.44
C PRO A 194 4.39 33.78 1.80
N VAL A 195 5.14 33.06 2.63
CA VAL A 195 6.17 32.10 2.20
C VAL A 195 5.76 30.78 2.82
N TRP A 196 5.20 29.88 2.02
CA TRP A 196 4.78 28.56 2.50
C TRP A 196 5.99 27.64 2.71
N GLN A 197 5.85 26.63 3.56
CA GLN A 197 6.85 25.60 3.76
C GLN A 197 7.07 24.80 2.47
N PRO A 198 8.29 24.30 2.21
CA PRO A 198 8.51 23.38 1.11
C PRO A 198 7.67 22.12 1.27
N PHE A 199 7.01 21.69 0.18
CA PHE A 199 6.21 20.47 0.15
C PHE A 199 6.57 19.63 -1.08
N SER A 200 6.22 18.35 -1.05
CA SER A 200 6.47 17.40 -2.14
C SER A 200 5.15 16.85 -2.68
N ILE A 201 4.94 16.91 -3.99
CA ILE A 201 3.81 16.27 -4.66
C ILE A 201 4.34 15.19 -5.61
N PRO A 202 3.74 13.97 -5.65
CA PRO A 202 4.03 13.01 -6.70
C PRO A 202 3.71 13.63 -8.08
N VAL A 203 4.63 13.56 -9.04
CA VAL A 203 4.41 14.09 -10.39
C VAL A 203 3.19 13.44 -11.05
N ARG A 204 2.93 12.17 -10.74
CA ARG A 204 1.72 11.48 -11.16
C ARG A 204 0.43 12.12 -10.61
N ALA A 205 0.43 12.58 -9.37
CA ALA A 205 -0.73 13.26 -8.80
C ALA A 205 -1.02 14.56 -9.56
N LEU A 206 0.02 15.29 -9.96
CA LEU A 206 -0.09 16.53 -10.73
C LEU A 206 -0.49 16.34 -12.18
N CYS A 207 0.04 15.32 -12.85
CA CYS A 207 0.00 15.28 -14.32
C CYS A 207 -0.29 13.88 -14.91
N ASN A 208 -0.34 12.85 -14.08
CA ASN A 208 -0.61 11.44 -14.45
C ASN A 208 0.21 10.93 -15.66
N GLY A 209 1.48 11.36 -15.76
CA GLY A 209 2.39 10.98 -16.85
C GLY A 209 2.34 11.87 -18.10
N ASP A 210 1.36 12.77 -18.21
CA ASP A 210 1.33 13.81 -19.24
C ASP A 210 1.93 15.11 -18.69
N TYR A 211 3.19 15.39 -19.00
CA TYR A 211 3.91 16.52 -18.43
C TYR A 211 3.43 17.90 -18.90
N ASP A 212 2.64 17.93 -19.97
CA ASP A 212 1.98 19.13 -20.50
C ASP A 212 0.53 19.27 -19.95
N ARG A 213 0.06 18.30 -19.13
CA ARG A 213 -1.27 18.35 -18.48
C ARG A 213 -1.42 19.59 -17.61
N THR A 214 -2.59 20.21 -17.68
CA THR A 214 -2.91 21.43 -16.95
C THR A 214 -3.03 21.17 -15.45
N ILE A 215 -2.26 21.93 -14.70
CA ILE A 215 -2.33 22.05 -13.25
C ILE A 215 -2.95 23.42 -12.96
N LYS A 216 -4.09 23.44 -12.28
CA LYS A 216 -4.73 24.67 -11.81
C LYS A 216 -4.35 24.87 -10.35
N VAL A 217 -4.02 26.09 -9.98
CA VAL A 217 -3.66 26.46 -8.61
C VAL A 217 -4.53 27.64 -8.20
N GLU A 218 -5.26 27.46 -7.10
CA GLU A 218 -6.15 28.48 -6.53
C GLU A 218 -5.63 28.91 -5.16
N VAL A 219 -5.81 30.18 -4.84
CA VAL A 219 -5.38 30.77 -3.58
C VAL A 219 -6.60 31.35 -2.88
N TYR A 220 -6.72 31.04 -1.60
CA TYR A 220 -7.87 31.38 -0.77
C TYR A 220 -7.43 32.07 0.51
N ASP A 221 -8.29 32.93 1.05
CA ASP A 221 -8.26 33.43 2.41
C ASP A 221 -8.99 32.43 3.32
N TRP A 222 -8.38 32.05 4.45
CA TRP A 222 -9.00 31.10 5.37
C TRP A 222 -9.98 31.79 6.31
N ASP A 223 -11.23 31.35 6.26
CA ASP A 223 -12.33 31.80 7.11
C ASP A 223 -12.79 30.72 8.09
N ARG A 224 -13.08 31.12 9.31
CA ARG A 224 -13.43 30.21 10.42
C ARG A 224 -14.75 29.45 10.20
N ASP A 225 -15.65 29.99 9.39
CA ASP A 225 -16.95 29.40 9.07
C ASP A 225 -16.91 28.42 7.88
N GLY A 226 -15.74 28.26 7.24
CA GLY A 226 -15.52 27.38 6.10
C GLY A 226 -15.85 28.01 4.74
N SER A 227 -16.36 29.25 4.68
CA SER A 227 -16.58 29.97 3.43
C SER A 227 -15.35 30.77 2.99
N HIS A 228 -14.26 30.06 2.73
CA HIS A 228 -12.97 30.63 2.35
C HIS A 228 -13.06 31.56 1.13
N ASP A 229 -12.64 32.83 1.28
CA ASP A 229 -12.70 33.82 0.21
C ASP A 229 -11.64 33.56 -0.89
N PHE A 230 -12.07 33.54 -2.15
CA PHE A 230 -11.16 33.35 -3.29
C PHE A 230 -10.29 34.59 -3.53
N ILE A 231 -8.97 34.42 -3.54
CA ILE A 231 -7.99 35.49 -3.81
C ILE A 231 -7.66 35.52 -5.30
N GLY A 232 -7.32 34.36 -5.89
CA GLY A 232 -7.00 34.27 -7.32
C GLY A 232 -6.53 32.89 -7.76
N GLU A 233 -6.37 32.71 -9.08
CA GLU A 233 -5.90 31.46 -9.67
C GLU A 233 -4.84 31.66 -10.77
N PHE A 234 -4.06 30.62 -11.02
CA PHE A 234 -3.24 30.48 -12.23
C PHE A 234 -3.22 29.04 -12.73
N THR A 235 -2.83 28.86 -13.98
CA THR A 235 -2.61 27.53 -14.59
C THR A 235 -1.15 27.37 -15.00
N THR A 236 -0.62 26.17 -14.86
CA THR A 236 0.73 25.78 -15.27
C THR A 236 0.71 24.32 -15.74
N SER A 237 1.86 23.81 -16.16
CA SER A 237 2.10 22.37 -16.36
C SER A 237 3.29 21.90 -15.53
N TYR A 238 3.46 20.58 -15.36
CA TYR A 238 4.64 20.03 -14.69
C TYR A 238 5.93 20.44 -15.42
N LYS A 239 5.91 20.44 -16.75
CA LYS A 239 7.01 20.89 -17.58
C LYS A 239 7.38 22.35 -17.32
N GLU A 240 6.41 23.23 -17.10
CA GLU A 240 6.63 24.63 -16.76
C GLU A 240 7.12 24.83 -15.34
N LEU A 241 6.59 24.08 -14.37
CA LEU A 241 7.11 24.06 -13.00
C LEU A 241 8.59 23.65 -12.95
N CYS A 242 9.01 22.80 -13.87
CA CYS A 242 10.40 22.35 -14.04
C CYS A 242 11.28 23.29 -14.89
N ARG A 243 10.71 24.28 -15.60
CA ARG A 243 11.52 25.28 -16.30
C ARG A 243 12.22 26.16 -15.26
N GLY A 244 13.53 26.37 -15.46
CA GLY A 244 14.30 27.36 -14.69
C GLY A 244 14.87 26.88 -13.35
N GLN A 245 15.59 25.75 -13.31
CA GLN A 245 16.41 25.27 -12.15
C GLN A 245 17.46 26.29 -11.59
N SER A 246 17.36 27.57 -11.91
CA SER A 246 18.17 28.69 -11.41
C SER A 246 17.45 30.06 -11.42
N GLN A 247 16.16 30.15 -11.79
CA GLN A 247 15.38 31.39 -11.85
C GLN A 247 13.99 31.22 -11.22
N LEU A 248 13.43 32.30 -10.68
CA LEU A 248 12.07 32.29 -10.12
C LEU A 248 11.05 32.18 -11.28
N ASN A 249 10.13 31.22 -11.23
CA ASN A 249 8.96 31.27 -12.10
C ASN A 249 7.95 32.24 -11.48
N VAL A 250 7.48 33.18 -12.28
CA VAL A 250 6.48 34.17 -11.86
C VAL A 250 5.20 33.88 -12.61
N TYR A 251 4.11 33.70 -11.87
CA TYR A 251 2.78 33.48 -12.43
C TYR A 251 1.93 34.72 -12.20
N GLU A 252 1.38 35.28 -13.28
CA GLU A 252 0.34 36.29 -13.22
C GLU A 252 -0.99 35.61 -12.92
N VAL A 253 -1.74 36.14 -11.97
CA VAL A 253 -2.97 35.53 -11.47
C VAL A 253 -4.20 36.22 -12.07
N SER A 254 -5.16 35.41 -12.49
CA SER A 254 -6.49 35.89 -12.88
C SER A 254 -7.32 36.16 -11.63
N GLY A 255 -7.78 37.42 -11.49
CA GLY A 255 -8.61 37.88 -10.37
C GLY A 255 -8.12 39.19 -9.76
N ASP A 256 -6.82 39.43 -9.76
CA ASP A 256 -6.17 40.65 -9.28
C ASP A 256 -4.91 40.95 -10.12
N LYS A 257 -4.79 42.18 -10.66
CA LYS A 257 -3.70 42.57 -11.58
C LYS A 257 -2.41 42.95 -10.86
N ASP A 258 -2.44 43.16 -9.54
CA ASP A 258 -1.29 43.61 -8.75
C ASP A 258 -0.60 42.50 -7.93
N SER A 259 -1.27 41.36 -7.73
CA SER A 259 -0.72 40.18 -7.05
C SER A 259 0.30 39.45 -7.93
N GLN A 260 1.53 39.26 -7.43
CA GLN A 260 2.57 38.45 -8.08
C GLN A 260 2.92 37.23 -7.23
N TYR A 261 2.90 36.06 -7.84
CA TYR A 261 3.28 34.80 -7.21
C TYR A 261 4.64 34.38 -7.72
N CYS A 262 5.59 34.18 -6.81
CA CYS A 262 6.95 33.82 -7.12
C CYS A 262 7.22 32.41 -6.60
N TYR A 263 7.68 31.54 -7.49
CA TYR A 263 8.10 30.20 -7.15
C TYR A 263 9.61 30.11 -7.25
N ARG A 264 10.26 29.54 -6.22
CA ARG A 264 11.67 29.13 -6.30
C ARG A 264 11.72 27.61 -6.51
N PRO A 265 12.12 27.13 -7.70
CA PRO A 265 12.37 25.71 -7.90
C PRO A 265 13.62 25.26 -7.16
N ASP A 266 13.44 24.60 -6.03
CA ASP A 266 14.34 23.52 -5.61
C ASP A 266 13.74 22.19 -6.08
N CYS A 267 13.58 22.05 -7.40
CA CYS A 267 13.08 20.81 -8.00
C CYS A 267 14.20 19.75 -7.94
N LEU A 268 14.32 19.10 -6.80
CA LEU A 268 15.18 17.94 -6.63
C LEU A 268 14.44 16.71 -7.17
N LEU A 269 14.72 16.34 -8.42
CA LEU A 269 14.24 15.10 -9.03
C LEU A 269 14.97 13.92 -8.39
N SER A 270 14.39 13.39 -7.32
CA SER A 270 14.79 12.13 -6.74
C SER A 270 13.78 11.07 -7.16
N GLY A 271 14.15 10.22 -8.12
CA GLY A 271 13.36 9.05 -8.49
C GLY A 271 13.48 8.00 -7.40
N TRP A 272 12.47 7.90 -6.53
CA TRP A 272 12.43 6.87 -5.49
C TRP A 272 11.83 5.59 -6.08
N ARG A 273 12.46 4.43 -5.83
CA ARG A 273 11.91 3.12 -6.20
C ARG A 273 11.39 2.46 -4.93
N THR A 274 10.12 2.07 -4.90
CA THR A 274 9.50 1.37 -3.76
C THR A 274 9.73 -0.15 -3.79
N PHE A 275 10.03 -0.72 -4.96
CA PHE A 275 10.07 -2.18 -5.17
C PHE A 275 11.33 -2.91 -4.68
N ILE A 276 12.22 -2.23 -3.97
CA ILE A 276 13.53 -2.78 -3.58
C ILE A 276 13.64 -2.96 -2.06
N THR A 277 12.60 -2.57 -1.33
CA THR A 277 12.53 -2.70 0.13
C THR A 277 11.63 -3.87 0.49
N GLN A 278 12.16 -4.83 1.25
CA GLN A 278 11.38 -5.94 1.77
C GLN A 278 10.41 -5.43 2.84
N ILE A 279 9.13 -5.79 2.73
CA ILE A 279 8.13 -5.45 3.74
C ILE A 279 7.94 -6.65 4.66
N HIS A 280 8.30 -6.49 5.94
CA HIS A 280 8.05 -7.47 6.98
C HIS A 280 6.70 -7.19 7.64
N PHE A 281 5.82 -8.18 7.57
CA PHE A 281 4.48 -8.06 8.13
C PHE A 281 4.36 -8.77 9.48
N THR A 282 3.98 -8.03 10.52
CA THR A 282 3.71 -8.57 11.87
C THR A 282 2.25 -8.35 12.21
N VAL A 283 1.62 -9.36 12.81
CA VAL A 283 0.24 -9.29 13.26
C VAL A 283 0.19 -9.29 14.79
N ALA A 284 -0.62 -8.41 15.38
CA ALA A 284 -0.95 -8.37 16.80
C ALA A 284 -2.47 -8.42 16.97
N ILE A 285 -2.97 -9.46 17.64
CA ILE A 285 -4.40 -9.69 17.85
C ILE A 285 -4.75 -9.44 19.31
N ASP A 286 -5.80 -8.67 19.53
CA ASP A 286 -6.39 -8.44 20.84
C ASP A 286 -7.10 -9.70 21.35
N PHE A 287 -6.72 -10.16 22.55
CA PHE A 287 -7.34 -11.28 23.27
C PHE A 287 -7.94 -10.80 24.61
N THR A 288 -8.42 -9.58 24.68
CA THR A 288 -9.02 -9.02 25.89
C THR A 288 -10.46 -9.50 26.09
N ALA A 289 -10.91 -9.48 27.34
CA ALA A 289 -12.20 -10.02 27.77
C ALA A 289 -13.41 -9.21 27.24
N SER A 290 -13.21 -7.98 26.77
CA SER A 290 -14.25 -7.17 26.09
C SER A 290 -14.81 -7.87 24.85
N ASN A 291 -14.01 -8.72 24.21
CA ASN A 291 -14.42 -9.55 23.06
C ASN A 291 -15.44 -10.64 23.40
N GLY A 292 -15.71 -10.90 24.68
CA GLY A 292 -16.63 -11.94 25.14
C GLY A 292 -16.07 -13.36 24.99
N ASN A 293 -16.75 -14.35 25.57
CA ASN A 293 -16.26 -15.74 25.59
C ASN A 293 -16.31 -16.36 24.17
N PRO A 294 -15.18 -16.88 23.61
CA PRO A 294 -15.12 -17.43 22.25
C PRO A 294 -16.07 -18.59 21.96
N SER A 295 -16.61 -19.25 23.00
CA SER A 295 -17.62 -20.31 22.85
C SER A 295 -19.04 -19.78 22.67
N GLN A 296 -19.28 -18.48 22.88
CA GLN A 296 -20.58 -17.84 22.73
C GLN A 296 -20.69 -17.15 21.38
N SER A 297 -21.85 -17.27 20.73
CA SER A 297 -22.11 -16.68 19.41
C SER A 297 -22.10 -15.14 19.40
N THR A 298 -22.18 -14.51 20.57
CA THR A 298 -22.08 -13.06 20.74
C THR A 298 -20.64 -12.56 20.82
N SER A 299 -19.65 -13.45 20.94
CA SER A 299 -18.25 -13.05 21.01
C SER A 299 -17.71 -12.61 19.66
N LEU A 300 -16.86 -11.59 19.66
CA LEU A 300 -16.12 -11.16 18.46
C LEU A 300 -15.08 -12.21 18.01
N HIS A 301 -14.67 -13.12 18.90
CA HIS A 301 -13.82 -14.27 18.61
C HIS A 301 -14.61 -15.57 18.35
N TYR A 302 -15.94 -15.51 18.21
CA TYR A 302 -16.73 -16.72 18.03
C TYR A 302 -16.22 -17.56 16.85
N MET A 303 -15.93 -18.84 17.11
CA MET A 303 -15.44 -19.78 16.10
C MET A 303 -16.61 -20.50 15.44
N ASN A 304 -17.22 -19.84 14.45
CA ASN A 304 -18.26 -20.44 13.64
C ASN A 304 -17.63 -21.38 12.59
N PRO A 305 -18.12 -22.63 12.42
CA PRO A 305 -17.60 -23.56 11.42
C PRO A 305 -17.86 -23.16 9.96
N TYR A 306 -18.79 -22.23 9.70
CA TYR A 306 -19.21 -21.83 8.36
C TYR A 306 -18.83 -20.39 7.99
N GLN A 307 -18.52 -19.55 8.96
CA GLN A 307 -18.26 -18.11 8.74
C GLN A 307 -17.06 -17.64 9.56
N MET A 308 -16.23 -16.80 8.96
CA MET A 308 -15.13 -16.15 9.66
C MET A 308 -15.67 -15.05 10.58
N ASN A 309 -15.07 -14.91 11.76
CA ASN A 309 -15.33 -13.76 12.62
C ASN A 309 -14.60 -12.51 12.12
N ALA A 310 -14.90 -11.35 12.74
CA ALA A 310 -14.36 -10.06 12.29
C ALA A 310 -12.82 -10.03 12.29
N TYR A 311 -12.18 -10.61 13.31
CA TYR A 311 -10.72 -10.74 13.36
C TYR A 311 -10.18 -11.55 12.19
N ALA A 312 -10.73 -12.74 11.93
CA ALA A 312 -10.30 -13.60 10.82
C ALA A 312 -10.54 -12.94 9.45
N MET A 313 -11.64 -12.21 9.29
CA MET A 313 -11.92 -11.46 8.05
C MET A 313 -10.93 -10.30 7.86
N ALA A 314 -10.64 -9.52 8.90
CA ALA A 314 -9.66 -8.43 8.84
C ALA A 314 -8.24 -8.95 8.55
N LEU A 315 -7.81 -10.03 9.22
CA LEU A 315 -6.55 -10.72 8.95
C LEU A 315 -6.45 -11.13 7.49
N LYS A 316 -7.50 -11.77 6.96
CA LYS A 316 -7.50 -12.26 5.59
C LYS A 316 -7.52 -11.10 4.59
N ALA A 317 -8.26 -10.03 4.85
CA ALA A 317 -8.38 -8.89 3.96
C ALA A 317 -7.04 -8.17 3.76
N VAL A 318 -6.37 -7.81 4.86
CA VAL A 318 -5.08 -7.09 4.82
C VAL A 318 -3.95 -8.05 4.45
N GLY A 319 -3.92 -9.21 5.13
CA GLY A 319 -2.88 -10.21 5.00
C GLY A 319 -2.76 -10.81 3.60
N GLU A 320 -3.87 -11.00 2.89
CA GLU A 320 -3.82 -11.60 1.54
C GLU A 320 -3.11 -10.72 0.52
N ILE A 321 -3.06 -9.40 0.73
CA ILE A 321 -2.42 -8.44 -0.16
C ILE A 321 -0.98 -8.20 0.30
N ILE A 322 -0.79 -7.87 1.57
CA ILE A 322 0.54 -7.48 2.07
C ILE A 322 1.54 -8.65 2.07
N GLN A 323 1.05 -9.90 2.18
CA GLN A 323 1.93 -11.07 2.14
C GLN A 323 2.75 -11.11 0.85
N ASP A 324 2.26 -10.58 -0.27
CA ASP A 324 2.96 -10.63 -1.56
C ASP A 324 4.32 -9.90 -1.54
N TYR A 325 4.50 -8.97 -0.61
CA TYR A 325 5.70 -8.13 -0.45
C TYR A 325 6.71 -8.65 0.58
N ASP A 326 6.40 -9.76 1.26
CA ASP A 326 7.33 -10.49 2.12
C ASP A 326 7.91 -11.68 1.35
N SER A 327 9.23 -11.77 1.18
CA SER A 327 9.84 -12.80 0.34
C SER A 327 9.73 -14.22 0.91
N ASP A 328 9.78 -14.38 2.24
CA ASP A 328 9.79 -15.70 2.87
C ASP A 328 8.39 -16.15 3.34
N LYS A 329 7.44 -15.22 3.38
CA LYS A 329 6.05 -15.45 3.83
C LYS A 329 5.99 -16.00 5.26
N MET A 330 7.00 -15.72 6.07
CA MET A 330 7.06 -16.09 7.48
C MET A 330 6.70 -14.86 8.31
N PHE A 331 5.56 -14.93 8.99
CA PHE A 331 5.00 -13.77 9.67
C PHE A 331 4.98 -13.96 11.18
N PRO A 332 5.61 -13.06 11.97
CA PRO A 332 5.40 -13.04 13.41
C PRO A 332 3.92 -12.78 13.73
N ALA A 333 3.33 -13.68 14.51
CA ALA A 333 1.94 -13.56 14.94
C ALA A 333 1.87 -13.48 16.46
N LEU A 334 1.44 -12.33 16.95
CA LEU A 334 1.40 -11.98 18.36
C LEU A 334 -0.05 -11.83 18.85
N GLY A 335 -0.28 -12.17 20.11
CA GLY A 335 -1.49 -11.85 20.86
C GLY A 335 -1.17 -10.94 22.04
N PHE A 336 -2.16 -10.19 22.52
CA PHE A 336 -2.02 -9.36 23.71
C PHE A 336 -3.30 -9.30 24.55
N GLY A 337 -3.16 -9.09 25.86
CA GLY A 337 -4.29 -8.90 26.78
C GLY A 337 -4.91 -10.20 27.30
N ALA A 338 -4.16 -11.30 27.32
CA ALA A 338 -4.64 -12.60 27.77
C ALA A 338 -3.87 -13.12 29.00
N LYS A 339 -4.45 -14.06 29.73
CA LYS A 339 -3.74 -14.91 30.68
C LYS A 339 -3.26 -16.17 30.00
N LEU A 340 -1.97 -16.45 30.12
CA LEU A 340 -1.34 -17.60 29.49
C LEU A 340 -1.30 -18.81 30.45
N PRO A 341 -1.48 -20.04 29.94
CA PRO A 341 -1.19 -21.24 30.72
C PRO A 341 0.32 -21.40 30.94
N PRO A 342 0.75 -22.16 31.96
CA PRO A 342 -0.07 -22.84 32.97
C PRO A 342 -0.38 -21.99 34.21
N ASP A 343 0.33 -20.88 34.42
CA ASP A 343 0.30 -20.09 35.66
C ASP A 343 -0.76 -18.98 35.65
N GLY A 344 -1.41 -18.74 34.51
CA GLY A 344 -2.44 -17.71 34.36
C GLY A 344 -1.84 -16.31 34.39
N ARG A 345 -0.56 -16.15 34.05
CA ARG A 345 0.11 -14.85 34.05
C ARG A 345 -0.45 -13.99 32.92
N VAL A 346 -0.78 -12.75 33.25
CA VAL A 346 -1.24 -11.77 32.27
C VAL A 346 -0.09 -11.42 31.35
N SER A 347 -0.31 -11.54 30.04
CA SER A 347 0.62 -11.14 29.01
C SER A 347 -0.01 -10.11 28.07
N HIS A 348 0.76 -9.07 27.78
CA HIS A 348 0.45 -8.06 26.78
C HIS A 348 1.24 -8.25 25.48
N GLU A 349 1.90 -9.40 25.34
CA GLU A 349 2.60 -9.83 24.13
C GLU A 349 2.93 -11.32 24.25
N PHE A 350 2.41 -12.15 23.35
CA PHE A 350 2.75 -13.57 23.31
C PHE A 350 2.65 -14.13 21.89
N PRO A 351 3.48 -15.11 21.52
CA PRO A 351 3.40 -15.76 20.22
C PRO A 351 2.11 -16.59 20.10
N LEU A 352 1.33 -16.39 19.04
CA LEU A 352 0.09 -17.14 18.81
C LEU A 352 0.37 -18.64 18.57
N ASN A 353 1.51 -18.97 17.98
CA ASN A 353 1.93 -20.35 17.74
C ASN A 353 2.45 -21.06 19.02
N GLY A 354 2.53 -20.35 20.15
CA GLY A 354 3.00 -20.86 21.44
C GLY A 354 4.52 -21.04 21.56
N ASN A 355 5.29 -20.67 20.54
CA ASN A 355 6.75 -20.77 20.55
C ASN A 355 7.39 -19.40 20.83
N ILE A 356 7.93 -19.23 22.04
CA ILE A 356 8.56 -17.98 22.50
C ILE A 356 9.85 -17.67 21.73
N GLU A 357 10.58 -18.69 21.28
CA GLU A 357 11.83 -18.51 20.54
C GLU A 357 11.56 -18.20 19.06
N ASN A 358 10.42 -18.62 18.52
CA ASN A 358 10.07 -18.44 17.12
C ASN A 358 8.58 -18.13 16.93
N PRO A 359 8.16 -16.85 16.93
CA PRO A 359 6.77 -16.44 16.75
C PRO A 359 6.26 -16.55 15.30
N TYR A 360 7.09 -17.01 14.36
CA TYR A 360 6.78 -16.96 12.94
C TYR A 360 5.81 -18.06 12.51
N CYS A 361 4.84 -17.69 11.68
CA CYS A 361 3.84 -18.55 11.08
C CYS A 361 4.02 -18.59 9.56
N ASN A 362 3.84 -19.76 8.95
CA ASN A 362 3.96 -19.93 7.50
C ASN A 362 2.69 -19.44 6.78
N GLY A 363 2.78 -18.28 6.15
CA GLY A 363 1.70 -17.66 5.39
C GLY A 363 0.50 -17.26 6.25
N MET A 364 -0.50 -16.66 5.59
CA MET A 364 -1.75 -16.27 6.25
C MET A 364 -2.52 -17.47 6.83
N GLN A 365 -2.41 -18.64 6.20
CA GLN A 365 -3.02 -19.86 6.71
C GLN A 365 -2.42 -20.26 8.07
N GLY A 366 -1.10 -20.18 8.22
CA GLY A 366 -0.43 -20.45 9.49
C GLY A 366 -0.84 -19.47 10.59
N ILE A 367 -1.01 -18.18 10.27
CA ILE A 367 -1.49 -17.18 11.25
C ILE A 367 -2.90 -17.52 11.71
N LEU A 368 -3.82 -17.86 10.79
CA LEU A 368 -5.20 -18.22 11.13
C LEU A 368 -5.25 -19.49 12.00
N GLU A 369 -4.45 -20.50 11.69
CA GLU A 369 -4.33 -21.72 12.49
C GLU A 369 -3.81 -21.42 13.91
N ALA A 370 -2.74 -20.62 14.01
CA ALA A 370 -2.17 -20.19 15.29
C ALA A 370 -3.17 -19.38 16.12
N TYR A 371 -3.90 -18.44 15.50
CA TYR A 371 -4.98 -17.68 16.13
C TYR A 371 -6.07 -18.58 16.70
N HIS A 372 -6.59 -19.53 15.91
CA HIS A 372 -7.62 -20.47 16.35
C HIS A 372 -7.13 -21.41 17.46
N GLN A 373 -5.87 -21.82 17.41
CA GLN A 373 -5.27 -22.66 18.45
C GLN A 373 -5.09 -21.87 19.75
N SER A 374 -4.61 -20.63 19.66
CA SER A 374 -4.40 -19.74 20.79
C SER A 374 -5.72 -19.44 21.53
N LEU A 375 -6.80 -19.19 20.79
CA LEU A 375 -8.15 -18.98 21.38
C LEU A 375 -8.66 -20.14 22.24
N LYS A 376 -8.15 -21.36 22.04
CA LYS A 376 -8.53 -22.54 22.83
C LYS A 376 -7.69 -22.70 24.09
N THR A 377 -6.52 -22.06 24.16
CA THR A 377 -5.52 -22.31 25.20
C THR A 377 -5.39 -21.15 26.18
N VAL A 378 -5.55 -19.90 25.72
CA VAL A 378 -5.44 -18.71 26.55
C VAL A 378 -6.78 -18.31 27.16
N GLN A 379 -6.74 -17.60 28.28
CA GLN A 379 -7.93 -17.00 28.88
C GLN A 379 -7.96 -15.51 28.55
N LEU A 380 -9.03 -15.05 27.89
CA LEU A 380 -9.21 -13.63 27.58
C LEU A 380 -9.22 -12.77 28.86
N TYR A 381 -8.48 -11.66 28.88
CA TYR A 381 -8.32 -10.84 30.08
C TYR A 381 -8.12 -9.34 29.76
N GLY A 382 -7.21 -8.65 30.42
CA GLY A 382 -6.91 -7.25 30.15
C GLY A 382 -5.81 -6.74 31.07
N PRO A 383 -5.47 -5.44 31.02
CA PRO A 383 -6.00 -4.42 30.11
C PRO A 383 -5.55 -4.57 28.63
N THR A 384 -6.11 -3.74 27.77
CA THR A 384 -5.77 -3.60 26.34
C THR A 384 -4.59 -2.65 26.18
N ASN A 385 -3.40 -3.19 25.95
CA ASN A 385 -2.16 -2.40 25.91
C ASN A 385 -1.44 -2.58 24.58
N PHE A 386 -1.23 -1.50 23.82
CA PHE A 386 -0.55 -1.57 22.52
C PHE A 386 0.95 -1.27 22.62
N ALA A 387 1.39 -0.54 23.64
CA ALA A 387 2.79 -0.16 23.76
C ALA A 387 3.76 -1.37 23.72
N PRO A 388 3.46 -2.54 24.31
CA PRO A 388 4.35 -3.71 24.21
C PRO A 388 4.59 -4.16 22.77
N VAL A 389 3.52 -4.41 22.01
CA VAL A 389 3.62 -4.88 20.61
C VAL A 389 4.22 -3.84 19.67
N VAL A 390 3.94 -2.55 19.88
CA VAL A 390 4.58 -1.45 19.12
C VAL A 390 6.08 -1.41 19.40
N ASN A 391 6.49 -1.46 20.67
CA ASN A 391 7.90 -1.47 21.04
C ASN A 391 8.61 -2.74 20.57
N HIS A 392 7.93 -3.89 20.50
CA HIS A 392 8.48 -5.11 19.95
C HIS A 392 8.93 -4.90 18.51
N VAL A 393 8.03 -4.48 17.62
CA VAL A 393 8.36 -4.27 16.20
C VAL A 393 9.37 -3.14 16.03
N ALA A 394 9.25 -2.07 16.84
CA ALA A 394 10.20 -0.96 16.82
C ALA A 394 11.64 -1.39 17.12
N ARG A 395 11.87 -2.41 17.97
CA ARG A 395 13.23 -2.93 18.23
C ARG A 395 13.85 -3.55 16.98
N TYR A 396 13.09 -4.32 16.21
CA TYR A 396 13.56 -4.89 14.94
C TYR A 396 13.77 -3.81 13.89
N ALA A 397 12.82 -2.88 13.76
CA ALA A 397 12.94 -1.75 12.84
C ALA A 397 14.15 -0.87 13.15
N ALA A 398 14.52 -0.70 14.43
CA ALA A 398 15.71 0.07 14.81
C ALA A 398 17.05 -0.55 14.37
N ALA A 399 17.07 -1.88 14.15
CA ALA A 399 18.27 -2.61 13.73
C ALA A 399 18.60 -2.44 12.24
N VAL A 400 17.65 -1.96 11.43
CA VAL A 400 17.82 -1.79 9.98
C VAL A 400 17.58 -0.32 9.61
N GLN A 401 18.59 0.35 9.07
CA GLN A 401 18.50 1.79 8.74
C GLN A 401 18.98 2.11 7.32
N ASP A 402 19.35 1.09 6.54
CA ASP A 402 19.85 1.21 5.17
C ASP A 402 18.73 1.22 4.10
N GLY A 403 17.47 1.05 4.53
CA GLY A 403 16.30 1.00 3.66
C GLY A 403 16.06 -0.33 2.96
N SER A 404 16.81 -1.38 3.30
CA SER A 404 16.59 -2.73 2.77
C SER A 404 15.29 -3.36 3.29
N GLN A 405 14.87 -3.01 4.50
CA GLN A 405 13.69 -3.56 5.17
C GLN A 405 12.78 -2.45 5.70
N TYR A 406 11.48 -2.72 5.66
CA TYR A 406 10.42 -1.89 6.23
C TYR A 406 9.43 -2.77 6.97
N PHE A 407 8.95 -2.32 8.13
CA PHE A 407 8.14 -3.14 9.02
C PHE A 407 6.71 -2.62 9.07
N VAL A 408 5.73 -3.49 8.89
CA VAL A 408 4.31 -3.15 9.00
C VAL A 408 3.69 -3.98 10.11
N LEU A 409 3.19 -3.31 11.15
CA LEU A 409 2.49 -3.93 12.27
C LEU A 409 0.98 -3.76 12.08
N LEU A 410 0.23 -4.85 11.90
CA LEU A 410 -1.22 -4.87 11.95
C LEU A 410 -1.71 -5.18 13.37
N ILE A 411 -2.41 -4.25 14.00
CA ILE A 411 -3.11 -4.41 15.27
C ILE A 411 -4.60 -4.57 14.97
N ILE A 412 -5.23 -5.63 15.48
CA ILE A 412 -6.69 -5.80 15.42
C ILE A 412 -7.23 -5.81 16.84
N THR A 413 -8.22 -4.96 17.13
CA THR A 413 -8.72 -4.69 18.49
C THR A 413 -10.22 -4.39 18.49
N ASP A 414 -10.90 -4.61 19.62
CA ASP A 414 -12.32 -4.29 19.77
C ASP A 414 -12.63 -2.91 20.39
N GLY A 415 -11.62 -2.08 20.65
CA GLY A 415 -11.81 -0.63 20.66
C GLY A 415 -11.65 0.13 21.98
N VAL A 416 -10.87 -0.33 22.95
CA VAL A 416 -10.52 0.53 24.10
C VAL A 416 -9.05 0.36 24.46
N ILE A 417 -8.23 1.39 24.25
CA ILE A 417 -6.80 1.38 24.64
C ILE A 417 -6.67 1.83 26.10
N SER A 418 -6.01 1.01 26.92
CA SER A 418 -5.80 1.30 28.34
C SER A 418 -4.48 2.04 28.62
N ASP A 419 -3.48 1.87 27.77
CA ASP A 419 -2.14 2.45 27.91
C ASP A 419 -1.86 3.61 26.92
N MET A 420 -2.86 4.47 26.70
CA MET A 420 -2.80 5.53 25.68
C MET A 420 -1.53 6.39 25.76
N ALA A 421 -1.09 6.78 26.96
CA ALA A 421 0.11 7.61 27.13
C ALA A 421 1.40 6.87 26.71
N GLN A 422 1.51 5.59 27.07
CA GLN A 422 2.63 4.72 26.70
C GLN A 422 2.61 4.39 25.21
N THR A 423 1.42 4.19 24.63
CA THR A 423 1.22 3.94 23.22
C THR A 423 1.61 5.17 22.38
N LYS A 424 1.20 6.39 22.77
CA LYS A 424 1.69 7.63 22.13
C LYS A 424 3.21 7.78 22.22
N GLU A 425 3.79 7.47 23.39
CA GLU A 425 5.25 7.50 23.56
C GLU A 425 5.96 6.49 22.63
N ALA A 426 5.42 5.26 22.52
CA ALA A 426 5.94 4.23 21.64
C ALA A 426 5.85 4.66 20.17
N ILE A 427 4.72 5.22 19.73
CA ILE A 427 4.52 5.70 18.35
C ILE A 427 5.46 6.87 18.04
N VAL A 428 5.58 7.87 18.92
CA VAL A 428 6.50 9.01 18.73
C VAL A 428 7.96 8.53 18.63
N ASN A 429 8.33 7.49 19.37
CA ASN A 429 9.66 6.89 19.30
C ASN A 429 9.86 6.00 18.06
N ALA A 430 8.80 5.37 17.57
CA ALA A 430 8.78 4.55 16.36
C ALA A 430 8.76 5.38 15.08
N ALA A 431 8.22 6.60 15.11
CA ALA A 431 8.07 7.49 13.95
C ALA A 431 9.39 7.83 13.24
N LYS A 432 10.55 7.61 13.88
CA LYS A 432 11.88 7.81 13.28
C LYS A 432 12.45 6.56 12.59
N LEU A 433 11.82 5.39 12.76
CA LEU A 433 12.27 4.06 12.33
C LEU A 433 11.58 3.63 11.02
N PRO A 434 12.06 2.63 10.26
CA PRO A 434 11.39 2.15 9.04
C PRO A 434 10.17 1.28 9.37
N MET A 435 9.13 1.87 9.96
CA MET A 435 7.91 1.14 10.26
C MET A 435 6.63 1.97 10.13
N SER A 436 5.55 1.24 9.88
CA SER A 436 4.15 1.68 9.89
C SER A 436 3.31 0.77 10.77
N ILE A 437 2.19 1.30 11.26
CA ILE A 437 1.25 0.65 12.17
C ILE A 437 -0.13 0.80 11.54
N ILE A 438 -0.81 -0.33 11.34
CA ILE A 438 -2.19 -0.38 10.91
C ILE A 438 -3.02 -0.81 12.11
N ILE A 439 -4.10 -0.12 12.40
CA ILE A 439 -5.05 -0.46 13.46
C ILE A 439 -6.42 -0.71 12.83
N VAL A 440 -6.92 -1.94 12.95
CA VAL A 440 -8.27 -2.30 12.52
C VAL A 440 -9.17 -2.49 13.72
N GLY A 441 -10.16 -1.60 13.86
CA GLY A 441 -11.15 -1.66 14.93
C GLY A 441 -12.33 -2.58 14.57
N VAL A 442 -12.56 -3.63 15.36
CA VAL A 442 -13.69 -4.57 15.17
C VAL A 442 -14.77 -4.38 16.23
N GLY A 443 -16.00 -4.79 15.93
CA GLY A 443 -17.12 -4.67 16.87
C GLY A 443 -17.80 -3.30 16.84
N GLN A 444 -18.43 -2.94 17.95
CA GLN A 444 -19.35 -1.80 18.06
C GLN A 444 -18.89 -0.74 19.08
N ALA A 445 -17.65 -0.81 19.56
CA ALA A 445 -17.12 0.17 20.50
C ALA A 445 -16.98 1.57 19.85
N GLU A 446 -16.73 2.56 20.72
CA GLU A 446 -16.33 3.91 20.32
C GLU A 446 -14.82 3.94 20.09
N PHE A 447 -14.37 4.45 18.94
CA PHE A 447 -12.98 4.38 18.51
C PHE A 447 -12.26 5.74 18.59
N ASP A 448 -12.75 6.69 19.38
CA ASP A 448 -12.18 8.04 19.50
C ASP A 448 -10.67 8.02 19.83
N ALA A 449 -10.27 7.08 20.68
CA ALA A 449 -8.88 6.82 21.02
C ALA A 449 -8.03 6.46 19.79
N MET A 450 -8.56 5.64 18.88
CA MET A 450 -7.84 5.21 17.69
C MET A 450 -7.81 6.30 16.61
N VAL A 451 -8.88 7.09 16.49
CA VAL A 451 -8.90 8.29 15.65
C VAL A 451 -7.85 9.30 16.12
N GLU A 452 -7.66 9.46 17.44
CA GLU A 452 -6.57 10.29 17.97
C GLU A 452 -5.18 9.75 17.60
N LEU A 453 -5.03 8.43 17.41
CA LEU A 453 -3.76 7.83 17.00
C LEU A 453 -3.49 7.92 15.50
N ASP A 454 -4.50 8.10 14.66
CA ASP A 454 -4.39 8.11 13.19
C ASP A 454 -3.46 9.21 12.66
N GLY A 455 -3.30 10.31 13.40
CA GLY A 455 -2.31 11.34 13.07
C GLY A 455 -2.66 12.28 11.92
N ASP A 456 -3.69 11.96 11.12
CA ASP A 456 -4.20 12.73 9.98
C ASP A 456 -4.52 14.19 10.30
N ASP A 457 -5.34 14.40 11.34
CA ASP A 457 -5.76 15.76 11.75
C ASP A 457 -4.68 16.46 12.60
N VAL A 458 -4.07 15.70 13.52
CA VAL A 458 -3.13 16.22 14.51
C VAL A 458 -1.98 15.23 14.69
N ARG A 459 -0.77 15.68 14.34
CA ARG A 459 0.46 14.90 14.54
C ARG A 459 0.59 14.48 16.01
N ILE A 460 0.72 13.17 16.24
CA ILE A 460 0.84 12.61 17.60
C ILE A 460 2.02 13.26 18.33
N SER A 461 1.81 13.59 19.60
CA SER A 461 2.86 14.06 20.50
C SER A 461 2.84 13.31 21.83
N SER A 462 4.02 13.20 22.44
CA SER A 462 4.19 12.67 23.79
C SER A 462 5.27 13.46 24.51
N ARG A 463 4.97 13.91 25.74
CA ARG A 463 5.88 14.70 26.59
C ARG A 463 6.50 15.91 25.88
N GLY A 464 5.73 16.60 25.04
CA GLY A 464 6.16 17.77 24.28
C GLY A 464 7.00 17.48 23.04
N LYS A 465 7.25 16.21 22.71
CA LYS A 465 7.90 15.80 21.46
C LYS A 465 6.85 15.35 20.44
N LEU A 466 6.89 15.92 19.24
CA LEU A 466 6.06 15.52 18.09
C LEU A 466 6.69 14.32 17.37
N ALA A 467 5.84 13.44 16.83
CA ALA A 467 6.25 12.39 15.91
C ALA A 467 6.87 13.01 14.64
N GLU A 468 7.99 12.44 14.16
CA GLU A 468 8.72 12.93 12.97
C GLU A 468 7.91 12.74 11.68
N ARG A 469 7.04 11.74 11.64
CA ARG A 469 6.26 11.28 10.48
C ARG A 469 4.89 10.79 10.95
N ASP A 470 3.93 10.71 10.03
CA ASP A 470 2.81 9.81 10.26
C ASP A 470 3.24 8.37 10.05
N ILE A 471 2.76 7.50 10.92
CA ILE A 471 3.02 6.06 10.83
C ILE A 471 1.82 5.21 11.24
N VAL A 472 0.69 5.81 11.61
CA VAL A 472 -0.49 5.06 12.04
C VAL A 472 -1.57 5.23 10.98
N GLN A 473 -2.24 4.14 10.63
CA GLN A 473 -3.50 4.19 9.92
C GLN A 473 -4.56 3.48 10.77
N PHE A 474 -5.66 4.14 11.07
CA PHE A 474 -6.81 3.54 11.73
C PHE A 474 -7.97 3.35 10.75
N VAL A 475 -8.59 2.17 10.81
CA VAL A 475 -9.80 1.88 10.04
C VAL A 475 -10.81 1.07 10.88
N PRO A 476 -12.05 1.57 11.08
CA PRO A 476 -13.11 0.78 11.70
C PRO A 476 -13.68 -0.25 10.71
N PHE A 477 -13.51 -1.54 11.00
CA PHE A 477 -13.95 -2.66 10.15
C PHE A 477 -15.45 -2.63 9.84
N ARG A 478 -16.27 -2.12 10.76
CA ARG A 478 -17.74 -2.05 10.63
C ARG A 478 -18.20 -1.21 9.43
N ASP A 479 -17.40 -0.23 9.01
CA ASP A 479 -17.76 0.69 7.92
C ASP A 479 -17.72 0.01 6.54
N TYR A 480 -17.08 -1.17 6.47
CA TYR A 480 -16.90 -1.95 5.26
C TYR A 480 -17.82 -3.16 5.18
N MET A 481 -18.50 -3.51 6.27
CA MET A 481 -19.42 -4.65 6.29
C MET A 481 -20.74 -4.30 5.58
N ASP A 482 -20.92 -4.82 4.36
CA ASP A 482 -22.17 -4.65 3.64
C ASP A 482 -23.31 -5.48 4.26
N ARG A 483 -24.50 -4.87 4.38
CA ARG A 483 -25.74 -5.53 4.83
C ARG A 483 -26.20 -6.63 3.87
N THR A 484 -25.72 -6.63 2.63
CA THR A 484 -26.05 -7.64 1.61
C THR A 484 -25.28 -8.95 1.76
N GLY A 485 -24.26 -9.02 2.63
CA GLY A 485 -23.47 -10.23 2.88
C GLY A 485 -22.39 -10.54 1.84
N ASN A 486 -22.07 -9.61 0.93
CA ASN A 486 -20.96 -9.80 0.00
C ASN A 486 -19.60 -9.48 0.66
N HIS A 487 -19.09 -10.46 1.39
CA HIS A 487 -17.83 -10.33 2.15
C HIS A 487 -16.61 -10.02 1.27
N VAL A 488 -16.60 -10.43 0.00
CA VAL A 488 -15.43 -10.25 -0.89
C VAL A 488 -15.20 -8.78 -1.22
N LEU A 489 -16.26 -8.07 -1.62
CA LEU A 489 -16.19 -6.63 -1.90
C LEU A 489 -15.89 -5.81 -0.64
N SER A 490 -16.45 -6.23 0.50
CA SER A 490 -16.20 -5.63 1.81
C SER A 490 -14.71 -5.70 2.19
N MET A 491 -14.10 -6.88 2.03
CA MET A 491 -12.68 -7.10 2.30
C MET A 491 -11.77 -6.31 1.36
N ALA A 492 -12.11 -6.23 0.07
CA ALA A 492 -11.33 -5.47 -0.90
C ALA A 492 -11.30 -3.97 -0.57
N ARG A 493 -12.43 -3.38 -0.17
CA ARG A 493 -12.50 -1.97 0.24
C ARG A 493 -11.71 -1.70 1.53
N LEU A 494 -11.83 -2.58 2.54
CA LEU A 494 -11.04 -2.47 3.75
C LEU A 494 -9.54 -2.47 3.43
N ALA A 495 -9.10 -3.45 2.64
CA ALA A 495 -7.68 -3.59 2.32
C ALA A 495 -7.17 -2.39 1.52
N LYS A 496 -8.01 -1.83 0.62
CA LYS A 496 -7.72 -0.61 -0.12
C LYS A 496 -7.39 0.56 0.82
N ASP A 497 -8.30 0.87 1.75
CA ASP A 497 -8.15 2.05 2.61
C ASP A 497 -7.05 1.84 3.67
N VAL A 498 -6.88 0.60 4.16
CA VAL A 498 -5.82 0.24 5.12
C VAL A 498 -4.41 0.30 4.53
N LEU A 499 -4.24 -0.12 3.27
CA LEU A 499 -2.91 -0.26 2.67
C LEU A 499 -2.49 0.93 1.80
N ALA A 500 -3.42 1.85 1.48
CA ALA A 500 -3.18 2.98 0.60
C ALA A 500 -2.02 3.88 1.08
N GLU A 501 -1.84 4.04 2.39
CA GLU A 501 -0.84 4.96 2.94
C GLU A 501 0.57 4.36 3.07
N ILE A 502 0.68 3.04 3.10
CA ILE A 502 1.96 2.35 3.37
C ILE A 502 3.06 2.77 2.38
N PRO A 503 2.81 2.86 1.06
CA PRO A 503 3.81 3.36 0.12
C PRO A 503 4.30 4.78 0.45
N ASP A 504 3.39 5.69 0.79
CA ASP A 504 3.74 7.09 1.09
C ASP A 504 4.50 7.20 2.43
N GLN A 505 4.09 6.46 3.45
CA GLN A 505 4.79 6.38 4.73
C GLN A 505 6.21 5.79 4.57
N LEU A 506 6.38 4.79 3.70
CA LEU A 506 7.70 4.22 3.36
C LEU A 506 8.57 5.25 2.64
N ILE A 507 8.05 5.89 1.58
CA ILE A 507 8.80 6.89 0.82
C ILE A 507 9.17 8.08 1.71
N SER A 508 8.26 8.52 2.58
CA SER A 508 8.50 9.59 3.57
C SER A 508 9.67 9.25 4.50
N TYR A 509 9.73 8.02 5.01
CA TYR A 509 10.88 7.53 5.78
C TYR A 509 12.18 7.60 4.98
N MET A 510 12.22 7.01 3.79
CA MET A 510 13.43 6.94 2.97
C MET A 510 13.96 8.34 2.64
N LYS A 511 13.06 9.28 2.31
CA LYS A 511 13.37 10.70 2.07
C LYS A 511 13.97 11.37 3.29
N SER A 512 13.32 11.23 4.45
CA SER A 512 13.77 11.85 5.70
C SER A 512 15.18 11.42 6.12
N ARG A 513 15.63 10.24 5.66
CA ARG A 513 16.95 9.66 5.94
C ARG A 513 17.94 9.80 4.79
N GLY A 514 17.53 10.35 3.64
CA GLY A 514 18.38 10.46 2.45
C GLY A 514 18.82 9.11 1.87
N ILE A 515 18.06 8.03 2.13
CA ILE A 515 18.38 6.67 1.73
C ILE A 515 18.06 6.49 0.25
N LYS A 516 19.05 6.52 -0.63
CA LYS A 516 18.77 6.33 -2.06
C LYS A 516 18.25 4.91 -2.34
N PRO A 517 17.33 4.74 -3.30
CA PRO A 517 16.91 3.40 -3.71
C PRO A 517 18.13 2.63 -4.21
N ASN A 518 18.46 1.53 -3.54
CA ASN A 518 19.61 0.72 -3.88
C ASN A 518 19.39 0.09 -5.26
N THR A 519 20.39 0.10 -6.13
CA THR A 519 20.25 -0.52 -7.48
C THR A 519 20.30 -2.03 -7.47
N ASP A 520 20.73 -2.61 -6.34
CA ASP A 520 20.99 -4.04 -6.18
C ASP A 520 19.92 -4.69 -5.29
N PRO A 521 19.41 -5.88 -5.64
CA PRO A 521 18.42 -6.59 -4.84
C PRO A 521 18.99 -6.92 -3.44
N PRO A 522 18.15 -6.85 -2.38
CA PRO A 522 18.59 -7.23 -1.04
C PRO A 522 19.04 -8.70 -1.01
N PRO A 523 20.08 -9.04 -0.24
CA PRO A 523 20.49 -10.42 -0.04
C PRO A 523 19.36 -11.23 0.59
N ALA A 524 19.20 -12.49 0.19
CA ALA A 524 18.18 -13.40 0.72
C ALA A 524 18.31 -13.52 2.25
N TYR A 525 17.21 -13.23 2.96
CA TYR A 525 17.15 -13.36 4.41
C TYR A 525 17.32 -14.82 4.84
N SER A 526 18.19 -15.06 5.82
CA SER A 526 18.31 -16.35 6.52
C SER A 526 17.89 -16.11 7.96
N PRO A 527 16.74 -16.66 8.41
CA PRO A 527 16.33 -16.56 9.81
C PRO A 527 17.27 -17.46 10.63
N GLY A 528 18.30 -16.87 11.23
CA GLY A 528 19.29 -17.61 12.01
C GLY A 528 20.26 -16.79 12.85
N ASP A 529 20.65 -15.58 12.41
CA ASP A 529 21.89 -14.98 12.95
C ASP A 529 21.72 -13.78 13.90
N ASN A 530 20.50 -13.37 14.28
CA ASN A 530 20.31 -12.27 15.24
C ASN A 530 19.40 -12.65 16.42
N ALA A 531 19.63 -13.83 17.00
CA ALA A 531 19.19 -14.15 18.35
C ALA A 531 20.38 -14.08 19.32
N VAL A 532 20.68 -12.87 19.81
CA VAL A 532 21.36 -12.64 21.10
C VAL A 532 20.69 -11.49 21.81
#